data_AF-A0A1I3KT08-F1
#
_entry.id   AF-A0A1I3KT08-F1
#
_cell.length_a   1.000
_cell.length_b   1.000
_cell.length_c   1.000
_cell.angle_alpha   90.00
_cell.angle_beta   90.00
_cell.angle_gamma   90.00
#
_symmetry.space_group_name_H-M   'P 1'
#
loop_
_entity.id
_entity.type
_entity.pdbx_description
1 polymer ?
#
loop_
_entity_poly.entity_id
_entity_poly.type
_entity_poly.pdbx_seq_one_letter_code
_entity_poly.pdbx_strand_id
1 'polypeptide(L)'
;MQINGRSSVAFQEPRLLPWRRVQENVELALLNTPERRSRAALAEKTLEEVGLAEKLDAWPLQLSGGQAQRVSLARALVSNPSLLLLDEPFSALDALTRIEMHQLVIELWRRHSMAVLIVTHDVDEALALADRLIVIAEGELAHTWHVTLPRSDRAPSQPEIAETRAEVMRALGVRPTPPNPSRNPRKNRTEQGAA
;
A
#
# COMPACT_ATOMS: atom_id res chain seq x y z
N MET A 1 22.33 -5.20 2.00
CA MET A 1 21.73 -4.68 0.75
C MET A 1 22.25 -3.27 0.55
N GLN A 2 23.20 -3.05 -0.37
CA GLN A 2 23.58 -1.70 -0.79
C GLN A 2 22.58 -1.22 -1.83
N ILE A 3 22.00 -0.04 -1.63
CA ILE A 3 21.08 0.57 -2.60
C ILE A 3 21.92 1.49 -3.47
N ASN A 4 22.42 0.94 -4.57
CA ASN A 4 23.16 1.69 -5.58
C ASN A 4 22.15 2.22 -6.61
N GLY A 5 21.50 3.33 -6.31
CA GLY A 5 20.54 3.94 -7.23
C GLY A 5 19.68 5.05 -6.60
N ARG A 6 18.72 5.56 -7.39
CA ARG A 6 17.81 6.63 -6.94
C ARG A 6 16.76 6.05 -5.99
N SER A 7 16.49 6.77 -4.92
CA SER A 7 15.38 6.47 -4.00
C SER A 7 14.27 7.49 -4.21
N SER A 8 13.03 7.03 -4.17
CA SER A 8 11.83 7.87 -4.24
C SER A 8 10.92 7.58 -3.06
N VAL A 9 10.13 8.57 -2.64
CA VAL A 9 9.16 8.44 -1.56
C VAL A 9 7.76 8.78 -2.08
N ALA A 10 6.75 8.04 -1.62
CA ALA A 10 5.35 8.43 -1.69
C ALA A 10 4.80 8.51 -0.26
N PHE A 11 4.17 9.64 0.06
CA PHE A 11 3.67 9.95 1.39
C PHE A 11 2.24 9.44 1.59
N GLN A 12 1.81 9.37 2.85
CA GLN A 12 0.45 9.01 3.28
C GLN A 12 -0.61 9.84 2.56
N GLU A 13 -0.39 11.15 2.46
CA GLU A 13 -1.20 12.03 1.63
C GLU A 13 -0.56 12.17 0.23
N PRO A 14 -1.35 12.15 -0.86
CA PRO A 14 -0.85 12.31 -2.22
C PRO A 14 0.02 13.55 -2.45
N ARG A 15 -0.16 14.61 -1.64
CA ARG A 15 0.57 15.89 -1.73
C ARG A 15 0.74 16.38 -3.18
N LEU A 16 -0.32 16.27 -3.97
CA LEU A 16 -0.34 16.78 -5.34
C LEU A 16 -0.43 18.31 -5.28
N LEU A 17 0.24 19.01 -6.18
CA LEU A 17 0.12 20.45 -6.36
C LEU A 17 -1.24 20.74 -7.00
N PRO A 18 -2.20 21.36 -6.28
CA PRO A 18 -3.57 21.51 -6.74
C PRO A 18 -3.70 22.46 -7.94
N TRP A 19 -2.72 23.34 -8.15
CA TRP A 19 -2.63 24.28 -9.27
C TRP A 19 -1.87 23.72 -10.48
N ARG A 20 -1.52 22.42 -10.48
CA ARG A 20 -0.91 21.73 -11.62
C ARG A 20 -1.77 20.56 -12.04
N ARG A 21 -1.78 20.25 -13.34
CA ARG A 21 -2.45 19.06 -13.87
C ARG A 21 -1.75 17.79 -13.40
N VAL A 22 -2.42 16.65 -13.56
CA VAL A 22 -1.89 15.34 -13.18
C VAL A 22 -0.55 15.03 -13.85
N GLN A 23 -0.44 15.22 -15.17
CA GLN A 23 0.82 15.03 -15.88
C GLN A 23 1.94 15.90 -15.29
N GLU A 24 1.66 17.19 -15.06
CA GLU A 24 2.64 18.14 -14.53
C GLU A 24 3.06 17.81 -13.09
N ASN A 25 2.19 17.15 -12.31
CA ASN A 25 2.52 16.63 -10.99
C ASN A 25 3.53 15.48 -11.09
N VAL A 26 3.34 14.56 -12.03
CA VAL A 26 4.28 13.45 -12.26
C VAL A 26 5.63 13.98 -12.76
N GLU A 27 5.63 14.95 -13.68
CA GLU A 27 6.86 15.57 -14.22
C GLU A 27 7.75 16.23 -13.16
N LEU A 28 7.25 16.52 -11.94
CA LEU A 28 8.03 17.13 -10.85
C LEU A 28 9.23 16.27 -10.43
N ALA A 29 9.14 14.95 -10.55
CA ALA A 29 10.26 14.06 -10.22
C ALA A 29 11.34 14.02 -11.33
N LEU A 30 11.09 14.68 -12.47
CA LEU A 30 11.98 14.73 -13.63
C LEU A 30 12.60 16.11 -13.84
N LEU A 31 12.65 17.00 -12.84
CA LEU A 31 13.19 18.36 -13.03
C LEU A 31 14.65 18.40 -13.51
N ASN A 32 15.43 17.34 -13.26
CA ASN A 32 16.80 17.19 -13.76
C ASN A 32 16.88 16.65 -15.20
N THR A 33 15.75 16.29 -15.82
CA THR A 33 15.67 15.89 -17.22
C THR A 33 15.53 17.16 -18.09
N PRO A 34 16.51 17.47 -18.96
CA PRO A 34 16.57 18.77 -19.65
C PRO A 34 15.40 18.99 -20.62
N GLU A 35 14.96 17.92 -21.29
CA GLU A 35 14.01 18.01 -22.39
C GLU A 35 12.57 17.85 -21.92
N ARG A 36 11.75 18.91 -22.08
CA ARG A 36 10.33 18.88 -21.71
C ARG A 36 9.54 17.78 -22.44
N ARG A 37 9.79 17.57 -23.74
CA ARG A 37 9.13 16.49 -24.51
C ARG A 37 9.45 15.11 -23.94
N SER A 38 10.69 14.88 -23.50
CA SER A 38 11.08 13.65 -22.82
C SER A 38 10.34 13.47 -21.50
N ARG A 39 10.19 14.54 -20.70
CA ARG A 39 9.45 14.51 -19.43
C ARG A 39 7.97 14.15 -19.61
N ALA A 40 7.31 14.79 -20.57
CA ALA A 40 5.90 14.53 -20.86
C ALA A 40 5.66 13.08 -21.28
N ALA A 41 6.47 12.54 -22.20
CA ALA A 41 6.35 11.16 -22.65
C ALA A 41 6.60 10.14 -21.53
N LEU A 42 7.57 10.42 -20.64
CA LEU A 42 7.80 9.58 -19.46
C LEU A 42 6.64 9.63 -18.48
N ALA A 43 6.11 10.82 -18.19
CA ALA A 43 4.97 10.99 -17.31
C ALA A 43 3.71 10.28 -17.84
N GLU A 44 3.45 10.41 -19.15
CA GLU A 44 2.35 9.73 -19.83
C GLU A 44 2.45 8.21 -19.71
N LYS A 45 3.62 7.65 -20.04
CA LYS A 45 3.89 6.23 -19.90
C LYS A 45 3.70 5.76 -18.45
N THR A 46 4.23 6.48 -17.47
CA THR A 46 4.09 6.09 -16.06
C THR A 46 2.64 6.23 -15.57
N LEU A 47 1.86 7.17 -16.09
CA LEU A 47 0.44 7.29 -15.80
C LEU A 47 -0.37 6.14 -16.40
N GLU A 48 -0.01 5.65 -17.58
CA GLU A 48 -0.56 4.43 -18.16
C GLU A 48 -0.27 3.22 -17.27
N GLU A 49 0.95 3.10 -16.74
CA GLU A 49 1.33 2.00 -15.85
C GLU A 49 0.54 1.93 -14.54
N VAL A 50 0.01 3.07 -14.07
CA VAL A 50 -0.88 3.14 -12.90
C VAL A 50 -2.37 3.18 -13.29
N GLY A 51 -2.71 2.95 -14.55
CA GLY A 51 -4.09 2.90 -15.04
C GLY A 51 -4.80 4.26 -15.03
N LEU A 52 -4.08 5.35 -15.33
CA LEU A 52 -4.59 6.73 -15.38
C LEU A 52 -4.24 7.45 -16.69
N ALA A 53 -4.13 6.71 -17.79
CA ALA A 53 -3.78 7.27 -19.11
C ALA A 53 -4.78 8.37 -19.55
N GLU A 54 -6.06 8.24 -19.20
CA GLU A 54 -7.11 9.19 -19.54
C GLU A 54 -7.18 10.41 -18.60
N LYS A 55 -6.31 10.48 -17.59
CA LYS A 55 -6.32 11.54 -16.56
C LYS A 55 -5.17 12.53 -16.68
N LEU A 56 -4.39 12.50 -17.75
CA LEU A 56 -3.22 13.38 -17.99
C LEU A 56 -3.53 14.86 -17.71
N ASP A 57 -4.64 15.33 -18.27
CA ASP A 57 -5.07 16.73 -18.20
C ASP A 57 -5.97 17.04 -16.99
N ALA A 58 -6.31 16.05 -16.16
CA ALA A 58 -7.17 16.27 -15.00
C ALA A 58 -6.48 17.16 -13.96
N TRP A 59 -7.30 17.89 -13.20
CA TRP A 59 -6.86 18.58 -12.00
C TRP A 59 -6.93 17.64 -10.79
N PRO A 60 -6.02 17.74 -9.80
CA PRO A 60 -6.05 16.89 -8.60
C PRO A 60 -7.40 16.87 -7.87
N LEU A 61 -8.14 17.99 -7.86
CA LEU A 61 -9.47 18.09 -7.26
C LEU A 61 -10.53 17.20 -7.93
N GLN A 62 -10.29 16.76 -9.17
CA GLN A 62 -11.19 15.90 -9.93
C GLN A 62 -10.91 14.40 -9.69
N LEU A 63 -9.90 14.07 -8.89
CA LEU A 63 -9.49 12.70 -8.63
C LEU A 63 -10.20 12.16 -7.38
N SER A 64 -10.56 10.88 -7.41
CA SER A 64 -10.86 10.14 -6.19
C SER A 64 -9.60 10.00 -5.33
N GLY A 65 -9.76 9.65 -4.04
CA GLY A 65 -8.61 9.40 -3.15
C GLY A 65 -7.65 8.33 -3.71
N GLY A 66 -8.19 7.23 -4.23
CA GLY A 66 -7.40 6.18 -4.90
C GLY A 66 -6.69 6.66 -6.16
N GLN A 67 -7.34 7.48 -6.98
CA GLN A 67 -6.71 8.06 -8.18
C GLN A 67 -5.59 9.02 -7.80
N ALA A 68 -5.79 9.90 -6.81
CA ALA A 68 -4.76 10.79 -6.31
C ALA A 68 -3.55 10.00 -5.78
N GLN A 69 -3.79 8.88 -5.10
CA GLN A 69 -2.73 8.00 -4.61
C GLN A 69 -1.96 7.33 -5.76
N ARG A 70 -2.65 6.87 -6.80
CA ARG A 70 -2.02 6.36 -8.04
C ARG A 70 -1.16 7.42 -8.73
N VAL A 71 -1.60 8.69 -8.77
CA VAL A 71 -0.78 9.80 -9.29
C VAL A 71 0.46 10.05 -8.41
N SER A 72 0.33 9.99 -7.08
CA SER A 72 1.47 10.12 -6.17
C SER A 72 2.49 9.00 -6.40
N LEU A 73 2.02 7.76 -6.60
CA LEU A 73 2.84 6.61 -6.95
C LEU A 73 3.53 6.82 -8.31
N ALA A 74 2.79 7.23 -9.34
CA ALA A 74 3.36 7.55 -10.66
C ALA A 74 4.47 8.62 -10.57
N ARG A 75 4.24 9.68 -9.78
CA ARG A 75 5.25 10.72 -9.52
C ARG A 75 6.52 10.15 -8.85
N ALA A 76 6.39 9.19 -7.94
CA ALA A 76 7.54 8.54 -7.33
C ALA A 76 8.28 7.59 -8.30
N LEU A 77 7.54 6.94 -9.20
CA LEU A 77 8.05 5.92 -10.11
C LEU A 77 8.70 6.47 -11.38
N VAL A 78 8.26 7.62 -11.87
CA VAL A 78 8.73 8.18 -13.16
C VAL A 78 10.25 8.41 -13.18
N SER A 79 10.88 8.58 -12.01
CA SER A 79 12.34 8.70 -11.87
C SER A 79 13.11 7.38 -12.00
N ASN A 80 12.39 6.27 -12.22
CA ASN A 80 12.87 4.89 -12.24
C ASN A 80 13.74 4.53 -11.02
N PRO A 81 13.16 4.57 -9.80
CA PRO A 81 13.93 4.37 -8.57
C PRO A 81 14.33 2.91 -8.36
N SER A 82 15.50 2.69 -7.77
CA SER A 82 15.91 1.37 -7.27
C SER A 82 15.29 1.04 -5.91
N LEU A 83 14.85 2.07 -5.17
CA LEU A 83 14.13 1.94 -3.89
C LEU A 83 12.92 2.88 -3.88
N LEU A 84 11.75 2.31 -3.63
CA LEU A 84 10.51 3.03 -3.38
C LEU A 84 10.12 2.92 -1.90
N LEU A 85 9.95 4.07 -1.27
CA LEU A 85 9.52 4.22 0.11
C LEU A 85 8.03 4.62 0.11
N LEU A 86 7.19 3.85 0.77
CA LEU A 86 5.76 4.13 0.89
C LEU A 86 5.41 4.32 2.37
N ASP A 87 4.96 5.51 2.73
CA ASP A 87 4.58 5.85 4.11
C ASP A 87 3.07 5.83 4.26
N GLU A 88 2.52 4.81 4.93
CA GLU A 88 1.08 4.53 5.06
C GLU A 88 0.25 4.77 3.78
N PRO A 89 0.66 4.21 2.63
CA PRO A 89 0.13 4.60 1.32
C PRO A 89 -1.35 4.23 1.11
N PHE A 90 -1.94 3.38 1.96
CA PHE A 90 -3.26 2.81 1.73
C PHE A 90 -4.24 3.02 2.89
N SER A 91 -3.83 3.75 3.93
CA SER A 91 -4.63 3.98 5.15
C SER A 91 -5.93 4.74 4.88
N ALA A 92 -5.92 5.68 3.94
CA ALA A 92 -7.07 6.50 3.58
C ALA A 92 -8.01 5.87 2.52
N LEU A 93 -7.72 4.65 2.05
CA LEU A 93 -8.49 4.00 0.98
C LEU A 93 -9.58 3.09 1.54
N ASP A 94 -10.70 2.96 0.83
CA ASP A 94 -11.69 1.93 1.12
C ASP A 94 -11.12 0.53 0.80
N ALA A 95 -11.80 -0.51 1.28
CA ALA A 95 -11.31 -1.88 1.20
C ALA A 95 -11.10 -2.38 -0.23
N LEU A 96 -11.99 -2.04 -1.18
CA LEU A 96 -11.87 -2.51 -2.56
C LEU A 96 -10.73 -1.79 -3.26
N THR A 97 -10.67 -0.46 -3.14
CA THR A 97 -9.58 0.34 -3.71
C THR A 97 -8.22 -0.07 -3.13
N ARG A 98 -8.16 -0.42 -1.84
CA ARG A 98 -6.93 -0.93 -1.20
C ARG A 98 -6.44 -2.23 -1.84
N ILE A 99 -7.34 -3.20 -2.07
CA ILE A 99 -7.00 -4.47 -2.74
C ILE A 99 -6.44 -4.22 -4.14
N GLU A 100 -7.08 -3.33 -4.92
CA GLU A 100 -6.59 -2.95 -6.24
C GLU A 100 -5.19 -2.30 -6.17
N MET A 101 -4.97 -1.43 -5.19
CA MET A 101 -3.69 -0.75 -4.99
C MET A 101 -2.57 -1.71 -4.54
N HIS A 102 -2.88 -2.71 -3.72
CA HIS A 102 -1.94 -3.77 -3.35
C HIS A 102 -1.48 -4.55 -4.59
N GLN A 103 -2.42 -4.94 -5.46
CA GLN A 103 -2.10 -5.61 -6.72
C GLN A 103 -1.25 -4.73 -7.63
N LEU A 104 -1.61 -3.45 -7.77
CA LEU A 104 -0.86 -2.48 -8.55
C LEU A 104 0.60 -2.36 -8.06
N VAL A 105 0.82 -2.25 -6.75
CA VAL A 105 2.19 -2.18 -6.20
C VAL A 105 2.99 -3.47 -6.46
N ILE A 106 2.36 -4.64 -6.37
CA ILE A 106 3.03 -5.91 -6.71
C ILE A 106 3.43 -5.95 -8.18
N GLU A 107 2.56 -5.48 -9.08
CA GLU A 107 2.83 -5.42 -10.52
C GLU A 107 3.98 -4.47 -10.84
N LEU A 108 3.95 -3.26 -10.26
CA LEU A 108 4.99 -2.24 -10.44
C LEU A 108 6.33 -2.72 -9.87
N TRP A 109 6.32 -3.33 -8.68
CA TRP A 109 7.50 -3.94 -8.09
C TRP A 109 8.15 -4.97 -9.02
N ARG A 110 7.35 -5.89 -9.58
CA ARG A 110 7.83 -6.91 -10.53
C ARG A 110 8.35 -6.28 -11.82
N ARG A 111 7.60 -5.34 -12.40
CA ARG A 111 7.93 -4.69 -13.68
C ARG A 111 9.25 -3.93 -13.61
N HIS A 112 9.48 -3.18 -12.54
CA HIS A 112 10.67 -2.33 -12.40
C HIS A 112 11.82 -3.01 -11.66
N SER A 113 11.60 -4.20 -11.09
CA SER A 113 12.61 -4.93 -10.28
C SER A 113 13.23 -4.05 -9.17
N MET A 114 12.40 -3.20 -8.56
CA MET A 114 12.83 -2.27 -7.51
C MET A 114 12.74 -2.89 -6.11
N ALA A 115 13.39 -2.28 -5.13
CA ALA A 115 13.09 -2.53 -3.73
C ALA A 115 11.89 -1.68 -3.28
N VAL A 116 11.01 -2.22 -2.44
CA VAL A 116 9.91 -1.47 -1.83
C VAL A 116 9.99 -1.60 -0.32
N LEU A 117 9.99 -0.47 0.39
CA LEU A 117 9.81 -0.40 1.84
C LEU A 117 8.47 0.27 2.11
N ILE A 118 7.60 -0.44 2.83
CA ILE A 118 6.27 0.05 3.20
C ILE A 118 6.23 0.23 4.72
N VAL A 119 5.83 1.40 5.16
CA VAL A 119 5.43 1.67 6.54
C VAL A 119 3.91 1.52 6.58
N THR A 120 3.42 0.67 7.47
CA THR A 120 1.98 0.43 7.66
C THR A 120 1.70 0.04 9.10
N HIS A 121 0.49 0.38 9.55
CA HIS A 121 -0.08 -0.08 10.81
C HIS A 121 -1.03 -1.28 10.60
N ASP A 122 -1.25 -1.72 9.36
CA ASP A 122 -2.11 -2.85 9.03
C ASP A 122 -1.26 -4.13 8.85
N VAL A 123 -1.45 -5.10 9.76
CA VAL A 123 -0.74 -6.38 9.73
C VAL A 123 -1.12 -7.21 8.50
N ASP A 124 -2.34 -7.09 8.01
CA ASP A 124 -2.84 -7.87 6.88
C ASP A 124 -2.17 -7.40 5.60
N GLU A 125 -2.03 -6.09 5.46
CA GLU A 125 -1.29 -5.45 4.40
C GLU A 125 0.19 -5.85 4.41
N ALA A 126 0.82 -5.82 5.59
CA ALA A 126 2.21 -6.23 5.74
C ALA A 126 2.42 -7.70 5.30
N LEU A 127 1.53 -8.61 5.74
CA LEU A 127 1.60 -10.02 5.37
C LEU A 127 1.32 -10.25 3.87
N ALA A 128 0.37 -9.52 3.30
CA ALA A 128 0.04 -9.63 1.88
C ALA A 128 1.19 -9.16 0.97
N LEU A 129 1.88 -8.08 1.34
CA LEU A 129 2.83 -7.40 0.47
C LEU A 129 4.30 -7.74 0.73
N ALA A 130 4.69 -7.95 1.98
CA ALA A 130 6.11 -7.93 2.36
C ALA A 130 6.75 -9.32 2.37
N ASP A 131 7.97 -9.44 1.83
CA ASP A 131 8.78 -10.66 2.03
C ASP A 131 9.42 -10.71 3.42
N ARG A 132 9.56 -9.54 4.06
CA ARG A 132 10.12 -9.38 5.40
C ARG A 132 9.34 -8.33 6.17
N LEU A 133 8.87 -8.69 7.36
CA LEU A 133 8.21 -7.79 8.30
C LEU A 133 9.19 -7.40 9.39
N ILE A 134 9.17 -6.13 9.77
CA ILE A 134 10.00 -5.57 10.84
C ILE A 134 9.08 -4.79 11.76
N VAL A 135 9.14 -5.06 13.06
CA VAL A 135 8.46 -4.26 14.08
C VAL A 135 9.51 -3.41 14.80
N ILE A 136 9.24 -2.11 14.86
CA ILE A 136 10.02 -1.14 15.60
C ILE A 136 9.22 -0.78 16.86
N ALA A 137 9.85 -0.90 18.04
CA ALA A 137 9.27 -0.51 19.31
C ALA A 137 10.32 0.26 20.13
N GLU A 138 9.91 1.34 20.79
CA GLU A 138 10.80 2.17 21.61
C GLU A 138 12.05 2.70 20.86
N GLY A 139 11.94 2.86 19.54
CA GLY A 139 13.04 3.31 18.68
C GLY A 139 14.03 2.22 18.28
N GLU A 140 13.82 0.97 18.70
CA GLU A 140 14.66 -0.18 18.36
C GLU A 140 13.94 -1.19 17.47
N LEU A 141 14.72 -1.95 16.69
CA LEU A 141 14.20 -3.10 15.95
C LEU A 141 13.87 -4.20 16.97
N ALA A 142 12.58 -4.39 17.22
CA ALA A 142 12.11 -5.32 18.24
C ALA A 142 12.00 -6.75 17.68
N HIS A 143 11.46 -6.90 16.47
CA HIS A 143 11.19 -8.22 15.88
C HIS A 143 11.33 -8.19 14.35
N THR A 144 11.63 -9.35 13.77
CA THR A 144 11.68 -9.55 12.31
C THR A 144 11.11 -10.91 11.94
N TRP A 145 10.28 -10.95 10.90
CA TRP A 145 9.73 -12.17 10.31
C TRP A 145 10.04 -12.22 8.82
N HIS A 146 10.21 -13.42 8.29
CA HIS A 146 10.31 -13.70 6.87
C HIS A 146 9.05 -14.42 6.41
N VAL A 147 8.34 -13.86 5.43
CA VAL A 147 7.14 -14.51 4.87
C VAL A 147 7.58 -15.31 3.66
N THR A 148 7.73 -16.61 3.85
CA THR A 148 8.23 -17.54 2.84
C THR A 148 7.18 -17.93 1.80
N LEU A 149 5.90 -17.84 2.14
CA LEU A 149 4.82 -18.16 1.21
C LEU A 149 4.83 -17.25 -0.02
N PRO A 150 4.58 -17.77 -1.23
CA PRO A 150 4.34 -16.94 -2.41
C PRO A 150 3.16 -15.99 -2.18
N ARG A 151 3.24 -14.75 -2.68
CA ARG A 151 2.17 -13.74 -2.51
C ARG A 151 0.78 -14.20 -2.96
N SER A 152 0.70 -15.10 -3.95
CA SER A 152 -0.57 -15.71 -4.42
C SER A 152 -1.26 -16.57 -3.35
N ASP A 153 -0.47 -17.09 -2.41
CA ASP A 153 -0.90 -18.08 -1.43
C ASP A 153 -0.98 -17.46 -0.04
N ARG A 154 -1.05 -16.13 0.05
CA ARG A 154 -1.09 -15.39 1.33
C ARG A 154 -2.49 -14.96 1.75
N ALA A 155 -3.51 -15.72 1.35
CA ALA A 155 -4.88 -15.45 1.78
C ALA A 155 -4.96 -15.47 3.32
N PRO A 156 -5.74 -14.59 3.97
CA PRO A 156 -5.88 -14.56 5.43
C PRO A 156 -6.31 -15.90 6.06
N SER A 157 -6.98 -16.76 5.30
CA SER A 157 -7.41 -18.10 5.73
C SER A 157 -6.29 -19.14 5.74
N GLN A 158 -5.12 -18.84 5.18
CA GLN A 158 -4.00 -19.77 5.11
C GLN A 158 -3.39 -19.97 6.51
N PRO A 159 -3.22 -21.21 6.98
CA PRO A 159 -2.79 -21.47 8.35
C PRO A 159 -1.48 -20.77 8.75
N GLU A 160 -0.46 -20.81 7.89
CA GLU A 160 0.85 -20.18 8.15
C GLU A 160 0.75 -18.65 8.21
N ILE A 161 -0.11 -18.03 7.40
CA ILE A 161 -0.39 -16.59 7.47
C ILE A 161 -1.14 -16.24 8.75
N ALA A 162 -2.13 -17.03 9.14
CA ALA A 162 -2.90 -16.81 10.36
C ALA A 162 -2.01 -16.95 11.62
N GLU A 163 -1.09 -17.90 11.63
CA GLU A 163 -0.11 -18.08 12.70
C GLU A 163 0.87 -16.89 12.78
N THR A 164 1.47 -16.51 11.64
CA THR A 164 2.38 -15.35 11.57
C THR A 164 1.67 -14.07 12.00
N ARG A 165 0.41 -13.88 11.58
CA ARG A 165 -0.43 -12.76 12.02
C ARG A 165 -0.59 -12.73 13.53
N ALA A 166 -0.91 -13.87 14.15
CA ALA A 166 -1.09 -13.96 15.59
C ALA A 166 0.21 -13.66 16.35
N GLU A 167 1.37 -14.02 15.81
CA GLU A 167 2.68 -13.64 16.35
C GLU A 167 2.94 -12.13 16.26
N VAL A 168 2.76 -11.53 15.08
CA VAL A 168 2.97 -10.10 14.88
C VAL A 168 2.05 -9.28 15.79
N MET A 169 0.78 -9.65 15.87
CA MET A 169 -0.20 -8.98 16.74
C MET A 169 0.20 -9.06 18.22
N ARG A 170 0.71 -10.21 18.68
CA ARG A 170 1.23 -10.36 20.05
C ARG A 170 2.45 -9.48 20.29
N ALA A 171 3.37 -9.41 19.33
CA ALA A 171 4.56 -8.55 19.42
C ALA A 171 4.21 -7.05 19.46
N LEU A 172 3.11 -6.64 18.82
CA LEU A 172 2.55 -5.29 18.90
C LEU A 172 1.77 -5.02 20.20
N GLY A 173 1.73 -5.97 21.13
CA GLY A 173 1.04 -5.81 22.42
C GLY A 173 -0.49 -6.01 22.36
N VAL A 174 -1.04 -6.42 21.21
CA VAL A 174 -2.46 -6.75 21.09
C VAL A 174 -2.68 -8.15 21.65
N ARG A 175 -3.23 -8.22 22.87
CA ARG A 175 -3.65 -9.49 23.47
C ARG A 175 -4.89 -10.01 22.73
N PRO A 176 -4.95 -11.31 22.36
CA PRO A 176 -6.17 -11.87 21.80
C PRO A 176 -7.31 -11.70 22.82
N THR A 177 -8.39 -11.03 22.41
CA THR A 177 -9.61 -10.98 23.21
C THR A 177 -10.09 -12.41 23.40
N PRO A 178 -10.18 -12.94 24.63
CA PRO A 178 -10.67 -14.29 24.84
C PRO A 178 -12.08 -14.41 24.24
N PRO A 179 -12.44 -15.55 23.62
CA PRO A 179 -13.77 -15.75 23.08
C PRO A 179 -14.79 -15.51 24.20
N ASN A 180 -15.68 -14.53 24.00
CA ASN A 180 -16.68 -14.17 24.99
C ASN A 180 -17.59 -15.38 25.28
N PRO A 181 -17.54 -15.96 26.48
CA PRO A 181 -18.30 -17.17 26.81
C PRO A 181 -19.82 -16.95 26.89
N SER A 182 -20.32 -15.71 26.75
CA SER A 182 -21.74 -15.39 26.98
C SER A 182 -22.64 -15.42 25.74
N ARG A 183 -22.14 -15.74 24.54
CA ARG A 183 -23.01 -15.88 23.36
C ARG A 183 -23.57 -17.30 23.24
N ASN A 184 -24.46 -17.66 24.16
CA ASN A 184 -25.22 -18.91 24.11
C ASN A 184 -26.35 -18.79 23.07
N PRO A 185 -26.33 -19.51 21.93
CA PRO A 185 -27.29 -19.32 20.84
C PRO A 185 -28.70 -19.92 21.11
N ARG A 186 -29.02 -20.31 22.36
CA ARG A 186 -30.25 -21.03 22.71
C ARG A 186 -31.34 -20.24 23.44
N LYS A 187 -31.19 -18.94 23.73
CA LYS A 187 -32.19 -18.20 24.53
C LYS A 187 -33.25 -17.39 23.75
N ASN A 188 -33.19 -17.27 22.43
CA ASN A 188 -34.15 -16.45 21.65
C ASN A 188 -35.31 -17.23 21.00
N ARG A 189 -35.75 -18.37 21.56
CA ARG A 189 -36.82 -19.17 20.95
C ARG A 189 -38.04 -19.49 21.82
N THR A 190 -38.23 -18.81 22.95
CA THR A 190 -39.37 -19.11 23.85
C THR A 190 -40.27 -17.92 24.21
N GLU A 191 -40.16 -16.78 23.54
CA GLU A 191 -41.09 -15.65 23.74
C GLU A 191 -41.82 -15.24 22.45
N GLN A 192 -42.16 -16.21 21.61
CA GLN A 192 -43.21 -16.07 20.60
C GLN A 192 -44.27 -17.15 20.86
N GLY A 193 -45.22 -16.84 21.73
CA GLY A 193 -46.38 -17.70 21.99
C GLY A 193 -46.97 -17.54 23.38
N ALA A 194 -47.63 -16.42 23.66
CA ALA A 194 -48.80 -16.32 24.52
C ALA A 194 -49.22 -14.86 24.70
N ALA A 195 -50.23 -14.44 23.94
CA ALA A 195 -51.32 -13.51 24.28
C ALA A 195 -51.87 -12.89 22.98
#